data_AF-A0A1C5N7C3-F1
#
_entry.id   AF-A0A1C5N7C3-F1
#
_cell.length_a   1.000
_cell.length_b   1.000
_cell.length_c   1.000
_cell.angle_alpha   90.00
_cell.angle_beta   90.00
_cell.angle_gamma   90.00
#
_symmetry.space_group_name_H-M   'P 1'
#
loop_
_entity.id
_entity.type
_entity.pdbx_description
1 polymer ?
#
loop_
_entity_poly.entity_id
_entity_poly.type
_entity_poly.pdbx_seq_one_letter_code
_entity_poly.pdbx_strand_id
1 'polypeptide(L)'
;MKLKDISAGPDWVVWIAFIVFAVFSIVLLLGRGSWLISGYNTASKEEKAKYNEKKLCRVMGSGMAVIAVLILIMGVFESILPVFFVYISI
;
A
#
# COMPACT_ATOMS: atom_id res chain seq x y z
N MET A 1 4.02 -23.15 12.61
CA MET A 1 3.42 -21.93 13.18
C MET A 1 2.82 -21.13 12.03
N LYS A 2 1.55 -20.76 12.17
CA LYS A 2 0.74 -19.98 11.23
C LYS A 2 0.70 -18.52 11.69
N LEU A 3 0.25 -17.61 10.82
CA LEU A 3 0.09 -16.19 11.19
C LEU A 3 -0.83 -16.03 12.41
N LYS A 4 -1.92 -16.81 12.46
CA LYS A 4 -2.87 -16.77 13.59
C LYS A 4 -2.24 -17.13 14.94
N ASP A 5 -1.18 -17.93 14.93
CA ASP A 5 -0.51 -18.37 16.16
C ASP A 5 0.34 -17.24 16.79
N ILE A 6 0.63 -16.17 16.04
CA ILE A 6 1.45 -15.03 16.49
C ILE A 6 0.69 -13.69 16.49
N SER A 7 -0.55 -13.68 16.01
CA SER A 7 -1.39 -12.48 16.01
C SER A 7 -1.91 -12.19 17.42
N ALA A 8 -1.36 -11.13 18.03
CA ALA A 8 -1.69 -10.72 19.40
C ALA A 8 -2.69 -9.55 19.47
N GLY A 9 -3.05 -8.97 18.31
CA GLY A 9 -3.92 -7.81 18.20
C GLY A 9 -5.27 -8.15 17.55
N PRO A 10 -6.25 -7.25 17.62
CA PRO A 10 -7.54 -7.48 16.97
C PRO A 10 -7.45 -7.48 15.43
N ASP A 11 -8.08 -8.46 14.78
CA ASP A 11 -8.10 -8.61 13.31
C ASP A 11 -8.61 -7.35 12.59
N TRP A 12 -9.49 -6.56 13.22
CA TRP A 12 -10.03 -5.33 12.64
C TRP A 12 -8.95 -4.29 12.29
N VAL A 13 -7.79 -4.32 12.95
CA VAL A 13 -6.67 -3.42 12.64
C VAL A 13 -6.13 -3.69 11.23
N VAL A 14 -6.02 -4.96 10.83
CA VAL A 14 -5.58 -5.37 9.49
C VAL A 14 -6.56 -4.88 8.44
N TRP A 15 -7.86 -4.98 8.72
CA TRP A 15 -8.91 -4.53 7.80
C TRP A 15 -8.94 -3.02 7.63
N ILE A 16 -8.73 -2.24 8.70
CA ILE A 16 -8.60 -0.79 8.59
C ILE A 16 -7.38 -0.43 7.74
N ALA A 17 -6.22 -1.05 7.99
CA ALA A 17 -5.02 -0.83 7.19
C ALA A 17 -5.29 -1.14 5.71
N PHE A 18 -5.89 -2.30 5.40
CA PHE A 18 -6.26 -2.67 4.04
C PHE A 18 -7.11 -1.61 3.36
N ILE A 19 -8.17 -1.13 4.02
CA ILE A 19 -9.07 -0.11 3.46
C ILE A 19 -8.32 1.18 3.16
N VAL A 20 -7.47 1.65 4.08
CA VAL A 20 -6.68 2.88 3.89
C VAL A 20 -5.75 2.75 2.69
N PHE A 21 -4.97 1.67 2.60
CA PHE A 21 -4.05 1.44 1.48
C PHE A 21 -4.79 1.23 0.15
N ALA A 22 -5.93 0.54 0.15
CA ALA A 22 -6.75 0.37 -1.04
C ALA A 22 -7.31 1.70 -1.55
N VAL A 23 -7.84 2.55 -0.67
CA VAL A 23 -8.37 3.88 -1.03
C VAL A 23 -7.27 4.75 -1.63
N PHE A 24 -6.10 4.82 -0.98
CA PHE A 24 -4.98 5.62 -1.52
C PHE A 24 -4.46 5.07 -2.84
N SER A 25 -4.35 3.74 -2.98
CA SER A 25 -3.98 3.11 -4.24
C SER A 25 -4.93 3.50 -5.37
N ILE A 26 -6.25 3.42 -5.16
CA ILE A 26 -7.26 3.81 -6.15
C ILE A 26 -7.11 5.28 -6.55
N VAL A 27 -7.01 6.19 -5.57
CA VAL A 27 -6.87 7.64 -5.82
C VAL A 27 -5.61 7.94 -6.67
N LEU A 28 -4.51 7.26 -6.38
CA LEU A 28 -3.24 7.39 -7.12
C LEU A 28 -3.30 6.76 -8.52
N LEU A 29 -3.91 5.59 -8.68
CA LEU A 29 -4.12 4.94 -9.97
C LEU A 29 -4.99 5.77 -10.92
N LEU A 30 -5.98 6.48 -10.38
CA LEU A 30 -6.78 7.46 -11.13
C LEU A 30 -5.98 8.72 -11.55
N GLY A 31 -4.75 8.87 -11.08
CA GLY A 31 -3.88 10.02 -11.39
C GLY A 31 -4.29 11.30 -10.67
N ARG A 32 -5.03 11.20 -9.56
CA ARG A 32 -5.55 12.34 -8.77
C ARG A 32 -4.85 12.53 -7.42
N GLY A 33 -3.93 11.64 -7.08
CA GLY A 33 -3.27 11.58 -5.77
C GLY A 33 -1.89 12.22 -5.69
N SER A 34 -1.50 13.10 -6.63
CA SER A 34 -0.17 13.71 -6.66
C SER A 34 0.16 14.48 -5.38
N TRP A 35 -0.84 15.04 -4.71
CA TRP A 35 -0.73 15.71 -3.42
C TRP A 35 -0.20 14.79 -2.28
N LEU A 36 -0.32 13.47 -2.41
CA LEU A 36 0.23 12.48 -1.48
C LEU A 36 1.72 12.22 -1.69
N ILE A 37 2.30 12.66 -2.81
CA ILE A 37 3.70 12.39 -3.17
C ILE A 37 4.56 13.57 -2.69
N SER A 38 4.98 13.53 -1.43
CA SER A 38 5.72 14.62 -0.79
C SER A 38 6.97 15.04 -1.57
N GLY A 39 7.78 14.09 -2.03
CA GLY A 39 8.99 14.39 -2.83
C GLY A 39 8.70 15.10 -4.15
N TYR A 40 7.54 14.82 -4.78
CA TYR A 40 7.10 15.57 -5.95
C TYR A 40 6.60 16.96 -5.55
N ASN A 41 5.92 17.11 -4.41
CA ASN A 41 5.35 18.38 -3.98
C ASN A 41 6.37 19.38 -3.41
N THR A 42 7.46 18.91 -2.83
CA THR A 42 8.56 19.74 -2.31
C THR A 42 9.62 20.07 -3.36
N ALA A 43 9.61 19.41 -4.52
CA ALA A 43 10.51 19.70 -5.62
C ALA A 43 10.29 21.12 -6.19
N SER A 44 11.34 21.73 -6.76
CA SER A 44 11.24 23.01 -7.46
C SER A 44 10.33 22.89 -8.70
N LYS A 45 9.83 24.01 -9.20
CA LYS A 45 8.97 24.01 -10.41
C LYS A 45 9.68 23.37 -11.62
N GLU A 46 10.98 23.63 -11.77
CA GLU A 46 11.82 23.07 -12.83
C GLU A 46 11.96 21.55 -12.71
N GLU A 47 12.18 21.03 -11.49
CA GLU A 47 12.25 19.58 -11.25
C GLU A 47 10.89 18.91 -11.48
N LYS A 48 9.79 19.51 -10.98
CA LYS A 48 8.43 18.95 -11.18
C LYS A 48 8.08 18.83 -12.67
N ALA A 49 8.50 19.78 -13.50
CA ALA A 49 8.21 19.78 -14.94
C ALA A 49 8.85 18.61 -15.69
N LYS A 50 9.90 17.97 -15.14
CA LYS A 50 10.54 16.79 -15.72
C LYS A 50 9.70 15.52 -15.60
N TYR A 51 8.74 15.49 -14.67
CA TYR A 51 7.94 14.30 -14.38
C TYR A 51 6.54 14.41 -14.99
N ASN A 52 6.06 13.29 -15.54
CA ASN A 52 4.64 13.15 -15.86
C ASN A 52 3.87 12.81 -14.58
N GLU A 53 3.14 13.79 -14.05
CA GLU A 53 2.37 13.68 -12.79
C GLU A 53 1.45 12.45 -12.77
N LYS A 54 0.70 12.19 -13.85
CA LYS A 54 -0.23 11.05 -13.93
C LYS A 54 0.52 9.72 -13.93
N LYS A 55 1.64 9.63 -14.65
CA LYS A 55 2.47 8.42 -14.66
C LYS A 55 3.09 8.16 -13.29
N LEU A 56 3.58 9.21 -12.64
CA LEU A 56 4.14 9.15 -11.29
C LEU A 56 3.10 8.68 -10.27
N CYS A 57 1.89 9.26 -10.30
CA CYS A 57 0.76 8.81 -9.48
C CYS A 57 0.44 7.34 -9.71
N ARG A 58 0.36 6.89 -10.96
CA ARG A 58 0.05 5.48 -11.28
C ARG A 58 1.12 4.53 -10.79
N VAL A 59 2.40 4.85 -10.93
CA VAL A 59 3.50 4.01 -10.40
C VAL A 59 3.41 3.89 -8.88
N MET A 60 3.21 5.01 -8.19
CA MET A 60 3.02 5.00 -6.73
C MET A 60 1.76 4.22 -6.32
N GLY A 61 0.66 4.42 -7.03
CA GLY A 61 -0.60 3.71 -6.81
C GLY A 61 -0.49 2.21 -7.04
N SER A 62 0.26 1.77 -8.05
CA SER A 62 0.55 0.35 -8.31
C SER A 62 1.38 -0.27 -7.19
N GLY A 63 2.44 0.40 -6.72
CA GLY A 63 3.20 -0.08 -5.56
C GLY A 63 2.32 -0.22 -4.32
N MET A 64 1.44 0.75 -4.09
CA MET A 64 0.48 0.72 -3.00
C MET A 64 -0.59 -0.37 -3.16
N ALA A 65 -0.99 -0.69 -4.39
CA ALA A 65 -1.90 -1.79 -4.69
C ALA A 65 -1.29 -3.13 -4.30
N VAL A 66 0.00 -3.34 -4.60
CA VAL A 66 0.73 -4.56 -4.22
C VAL A 66 0.72 -4.73 -2.71
N ILE A 67 1.02 -3.67 -1.95
CA ILE A 67 0.97 -3.68 -0.49
C ILE A 67 -0.45 -4.00 0.01
N ALA A 68 -1.48 -3.36 -0.54
CA ALA A 68 -2.87 -3.64 -0.18
C ALA A 68 -3.26 -5.10 -0.44
N VAL A 69 -2.83 -5.69 -1.56
CA VAL A 69 -3.07 -7.10 -1.88
C VAL A 69 -2.35 -8.04 -0.91
N LEU A 70 -1.11 -7.73 -0.52
CA LEU A 70 -0.37 -8.52 0.48
C LEU A 70 -1.09 -8.51 1.83
N ILE A 71 -1.54 -7.33 2.29
CA ILE A 71 -2.35 -7.20 3.52
C ILE A 71 -3.63 -8.01 3.43
N LEU A 72 -4.34 -7.93 2.29
CA LEU A 72 -5.57 -8.69 2.06
C LEU A 72 -5.33 -10.21 2.13
N ILE A 73 -4.28 -10.70 1.47
CA ILE A 73 -3.91 -12.12 1.48
C ILE A 73 -3.61 -12.56 2.93
N MET A 74 -2.86 -11.77 3.69
CA MET A 74 -2.55 -12.11 5.08
C MET A 74 -3.80 -12.12 5.96
N GLY A 75 -4.69 -11.14 5.84
CA GLY A 75 -5.93 -11.07 6.61
C GLY A 75 -6.92 -12.19 6.27
N VAL A 76 -7.05 -12.56 4.98
CA VAL A 76 -7.95 -13.65 4.56
C VAL A 76 -7.39 -15.03 4.92
N PHE A 77 -6.09 -15.24 4.76
CA PHE A 77 -5.46 -16.56 4.87
C PHE A 77 -4.64 -16.75 6.16
N GLU A 78 -4.86 -15.93 7.18
CA GLU A 78 -4.11 -15.96 8.45
C GLU A 78 -4.07 -17.34 9.13
N SER A 79 -5.16 -18.11 8.98
CA SER A 79 -5.31 -19.46 9.55
C SER A 79 -4.58 -20.56 8.75
N ILE A 80 -3.96 -20.22 7.63
CA ILE A 80 -3.32 -21.16 6.69
C ILE A 80 -1.87 -20.74 6.42
N LEU A 81 -1.62 -19.44 6.27
CA LEU A 81 -0.32 -18.90 5.91
C LEU A 81 0.76 -19.18 6.97
N PRO A 82 1.94 -19.68 6.56
CA PRO A 82 3.08 -19.84 7.46
C PRO A 82 3.65 -18.49 7.90
N VAL A 83 4.27 -18.46 9.09
CA VAL A 83 4.85 -17.23 9.66
C VAL A 83 5.91 -16.57 8.77
N PHE A 84 6.64 -17.32 7.94
CA PHE A 84 7.68 -16.71 7.08
C PHE A 84 7.12 -15.68 6.10
N PHE A 85 5.82 -15.73 5.79
CA PHE A 85 5.17 -14.81 4.87
C PHE A 85 5.22 -13.35 5.36
N VAL A 86 5.29 -13.14 6.69
CA VAL A 86 5.49 -11.81 7.30
C VAL A 86 6.77 -11.14 6.78
N TYR A 87 7.87 -11.90 6.66
CA TYR A 87 9.15 -11.35 6.20
C TYR A 87 9.18 -10.98 4.71
N ILE A 88 8.22 -11.48 3.93
CA ILE A 88 8.07 -11.14 2.51
C ILE A 88 7.25 -9.85 2.35
N SER A 89 6.33 -9.62 3.30
CA SER A 89 5.38 -8.50 3.26
C SER A 89 5.87 -7.21 3.92
N ILE A 90 6.98 -7.24 4.66
CA ILE A 90 7.64 -6.09 5.32
C ILE A 90 8.83 -5.66 4.48
#